data_AF-A0AAN0IJE5-F1
#
_entry.id   AF-A0AAN0IJE5-F1
#
_cell.length_a   1.000
_cell.length_b   1.000
_cell.length_c   1.000
_cell.angle_alpha   90.00
_cell.angle_beta   90.00
_cell.angle_gamma   90.00
#
_symmetry.space_group_name_H-M   'P 1'
#
loop_
_entity.id
_entity.type
_entity.pdbx_description
1 polymer ?
#
loop_
_entity_poly.entity_id
_entity_poly.type
_entity_poly.pdbx_seq_one_letter_code
_entity_poly.pdbx_strand_id
1 'polypeptide(L)'
;MIDLVADVVRIQRKSGNGPITVHCSDGLGRTGTFCAMFTVLERLKAEQVIDVFSTVKTLRIQRPGFVNDIDQYEFIHKAALEFVNTFNNYDNFKY
;
A
#
# COMPACT_ATOMS: atom_id res chain seq x y z
N MET A 1 9.58 -1.73 -0.32
CA MET A 1 8.17 -1.64 -0.78
C MET A 1 7.68 -0.20 -0.75
N ILE A 2 7.93 0.55 0.32
CA ILE A 2 7.56 1.96 0.45
C ILE A 2 8.11 2.80 -0.71
N ASP A 3 9.40 2.65 -1.05
CA ASP A 3 10.03 3.37 -2.16
C ASP A 3 9.37 3.05 -3.51
N LEU A 4 9.03 1.77 -3.73
CA LEU A 4 8.33 1.35 -4.94
C LEU A 4 6.96 2.02 -5.06
N VAL A 5 6.18 2.09 -3.96
CA VAL A 5 4.91 2.81 -3.95
C VAL A 5 5.13 4.30 -4.26
N ALA A 6 6.15 4.92 -3.66
CA ALA A 6 6.48 6.32 -3.91
C ALA A 6 6.87 6.58 -5.38
N ASP A 7 7.68 5.71 -5.97
CA ASP A 7 8.06 5.80 -7.38
C ASP A 7 6.86 5.63 -8.31
N VAL A 8 5.97 4.67 -8.02
CA VAL A 8 4.74 4.47 -8.79
C VAL A 8 3.84 5.69 -8.71
N VAL A 9 3.61 6.27 -7.52
CA VAL A 9 2.83 7.52 -7.37
C VAL A 9 3.46 8.67 -8.16
N ARG A 10 4.80 8.78 -8.16
CA ARG A 10 5.52 9.81 -8.92
C ARG A 10 5.32 9.66 -10.42
N ILE A 11 5.41 8.44 -10.94
CA ILE A 11 5.21 8.14 -12.37
C ILE A 11 3.75 8.39 -12.76
N GLN A 12 2.82 7.90 -11.94
CA GLN A 12 1.38 7.99 -12.14
C GLN A 12 0.91 9.44 -12.35
N ARG A 13 1.41 10.36 -11.51
CA ARG A 13 1.11 11.81 -11.60
C ARG A 13 1.60 12.43 -12.91
N LYS A 14 2.64 11.87 -13.53
CA LYS A 14 3.18 12.33 -14.81
C LYS A 14 2.52 11.68 -16.02
N SER A 15 1.90 10.50 -15.84
CA SER A 15 1.27 9.71 -16.91
C SER A 15 -0.24 9.87 -17.01
N GLY A 16 -0.81 10.93 -16.41
CA GLY A 16 -2.23 11.25 -16.53
C GLY A 16 -3.17 10.44 -15.62
N ASN A 17 -2.63 9.75 -14.61
CA ASN A 17 -3.40 9.02 -13.60
C ASN A 17 -4.32 7.88 -14.13
N GLY A 18 -3.96 7.24 -15.25
CA GLY A 18 -4.69 6.06 -15.78
C GLY A 18 -4.50 4.78 -14.93
N PRO A 19 -5.26 3.70 -15.14
CA PRO A 19 -5.12 2.48 -14.34
C PRO A 19 -3.68 1.93 -14.30
N ILE A 20 -3.22 1.50 -13.11
CA ILE A 20 -1.90 0.87 -12.93
C ILE A 20 -2.04 -0.64 -13.09
N THR A 21 -1.31 -1.23 -14.02
CA THR A 21 -1.21 -2.70 -14.13
C THR A 21 -0.26 -3.24 -13.08
N VAL A 22 -0.77 -4.09 -12.19
CA VAL A 22 0.01 -4.79 -11.15
C VAL A 22 -0.14 -6.29 -11.35
N HIS A 23 0.96 -7.02 -11.46
CA HIS A 23 0.93 -8.48 -11.59
C HIS A 23 2.03 -9.15 -10.77
N CYS A 24 1.83 -10.43 -10.48
CA CYS A 24 2.86 -11.32 -9.96
C CYS A 24 2.83 -12.62 -10.77
N SER A 25 2.77 -13.79 -10.12
CA SER A 25 2.67 -15.10 -10.78
C SER A 25 1.21 -15.46 -11.08
N ASP A 26 0.36 -15.47 -10.05
CA ASP A 26 -1.09 -15.74 -10.15
C ASP A 26 -1.95 -14.47 -10.05
N GLY A 27 -1.31 -13.34 -9.78
CA GLY A 27 -1.96 -12.04 -9.60
C GLY A 27 -2.78 -11.96 -8.31
N LEU A 28 -2.46 -12.72 -7.27
CA LEU A 28 -3.22 -12.74 -6.00
C LEU A 28 -2.40 -12.26 -4.80
N GLY A 29 -1.32 -12.96 -4.47
CA GLY A 29 -0.55 -12.70 -3.25
C GLY A 29 0.17 -11.36 -3.28
N ARG A 30 1.34 -11.32 -3.93
CA ARG A 30 2.16 -10.09 -4.06
C ARG A 30 1.42 -8.93 -4.73
N THR A 31 0.58 -9.21 -5.71
CA THR A 31 -0.29 -8.20 -6.34
C THR A 31 -1.24 -7.59 -5.31
N GLY A 32 -1.95 -8.41 -4.54
CA GLY A 32 -2.82 -7.94 -3.47
C GLY A 32 -2.06 -7.19 -2.38
N THR A 33 -0.88 -7.66 -1.99
CA THR A 33 -0.01 -6.98 -1.01
C THR A 33 0.37 -5.58 -1.50
N PHE A 34 0.76 -5.43 -2.76
CA PHE A 34 1.08 -4.12 -3.33
C PHE A 34 -0.15 -3.21 -3.36
N CYS A 35 -1.30 -3.68 -3.85
CA CYS A 35 -2.52 -2.89 -3.90
C CYS A 35 -2.99 -2.45 -2.51
N ALA A 36 -2.88 -3.34 -1.51
CA ALA A 36 -3.20 -3.03 -0.12
C ALA A 36 -2.26 -1.97 0.45
N MET A 37 -0.93 -2.13 0.28
CA MET A 37 0.04 -1.14 0.73
C MET A 37 -0.15 0.21 0.05
N PHE A 38 -0.39 0.23 -1.26
CA PHE A 38 -0.66 1.46 -2.00
C PHE A 38 -1.87 2.20 -1.41
N THR A 39 -2.96 1.48 -1.16
CA THR A 39 -4.20 2.05 -0.59
C THR A 39 -3.98 2.55 0.84
N VAL A 40 -3.33 1.75 1.70
CA VAL A 40 -3.06 2.11 3.09
C VAL A 40 -2.19 3.36 3.17
N LEU A 41 -1.13 3.46 2.37
CA LEU A 41 -0.21 4.59 2.41
C LEU A 41 -0.85 5.89 1.91
N GLU A 42 -1.67 5.83 0.86
CA GLU A 42 -2.40 7.02 0.39
C GLU A 42 -3.42 7.50 1.43
N ARG A 43 -4.18 6.57 2.06
CA ARG A 43 -5.12 6.92 3.13
C ARG A 43 -4.42 7.43 4.38
N LEU A 44 -3.28 6.87 4.75
CA LEU A 44 -2.49 7.38 5.87
C LEU A 44 -2.03 8.81 5.61
N LYS A 45 -1.53 9.12 4.41
CA LYS A 45 -1.11 10.48 4.06
C LYS A 45 -2.27 11.48 4.04
N ALA A 46 -3.43 11.08 3.51
CA ALA A 46 -4.57 11.97 3.31
C ALA A 46 -5.46 12.12 4.57
N GLU A 47 -5.67 11.03 5.30
CA GLU A 47 -6.66 10.92 6.38
C GLU A 47 -6.02 10.65 7.75
N GLN A 48 -4.72 10.34 7.83
CA GLN A 48 -4.05 9.87 9.05
C GLN A 48 -4.68 8.62 9.67
N VAL A 49 -5.28 7.77 8.83
CA VAL A 49 -5.96 6.52 9.22
C VAL A 49 -5.23 5.32 8.65
N ILE A 50 -5.07 4.27 9.48
CA ILE A 50 -4.58 2.96 9.05
C ILE A 50 -5.66 1.92 9.38
N ASP A 51 -6.21 1.30 8.34
CA ASP A 51 -7.13 0.17 8.46
C ASP A 51 -6.79 -0.91 7.44
N VAL A 52 -5.84 -1.77 7.82
CA VAL A 52 -5.35 -2.87 6.97
C VAL A 52 -6.46 -3.89 6.72
N PHE A 53 -7.26 -4.22 7.75
CA PHE A 53 -8.30 -5.24 7.65
C PHE A 53 -9.37 -4.84 6.63
N SER A 54 -9.96 -3.66 6.76
CA SER A 54 -11.00 -3.20 5.84
C SER A 54 -10.46 -2.99 4.43
N THR A 55 -9.19 -2.58 4.30
CA THR A 55 -8.53 -2.46 2.99
C THR A 55 -8.42 -3.83 2.30
N VAL A 56 -7.87 -4.84 2.98
CA VAL A 56 -7.74 -6.19 2.41
C VAL A 56 -9.11 -6.82 2.15
N LYS A 57 -10.08 -6.62 3.06
CA LYS A 57 -11.47 -7.07 2.87
C LYS A 57 -12.07 -6.48 1.59
N THR A 58 -11.96 -5.18 1.39
CA THR A 58 -12.47 -4.49 0.19
C THR A 58 -11.80 -5.01 -1.08
N LEU A 59 -10.48 -5.20 -1.05
CA LEU A 59 -9.75 -5.77 -2.19
C LEU A 59 -10.18 -7.20 -2.52
N ARG A 60 -10.43 -8.04 -1.50
CA ARG A 60 -10.92 -9.41 -1.68
C ARG A 60 -12.34 -9.48 -2.24
N ILE A 61 -13.18 -8.46 -2.01
CA ILE A 61 -14.49 -8.34 -2.66
C ILE A 61 -14.32 -8.12 -4.17
N GLN A 62 -13.35 -7.30 -4.58
CA GLN A 62 -13.08 -7.01 -5.99
C GLN A 62 -12.38 -8.18 -6.70
N ARG A 63 -11.45 -8.85 -6.01
CA ARG A 63 -10.73 -10.03 -6.53
C ARG A 63 -10.49 -11.05 -5.42
N PRO A 64 -11.26 -12.16 -5.39
CA PRO A 64 -11.08 -13.21 -4.39
C PRO A 64 -9.65 -13.74 -4.37
N GLY A 65 -9.12 -13.97 -3.16
CA GLY A 65 -7.78 -14.50 -2.97
C GLY A 65 -6.66 -13.46 -2.88
N PHE A 66 -6.94 -12.16 -2.96
CA PHE A 66 -5.92 -11.13 -2.69
C PHE A 66 -5.32 -11.27 -1.28
N VAL A 67 -4.00 -11.13 -1.20
CA VAL A 67 -3.21 -11.35 0.04
C VAL A 67 -3.51 -12.75 0.58
N ASN A 68 -3.04 -13.79 -0.11
CA ASN A 68 -3.42 -15.18 0.15
C ASN A 68 -2.63 -15.87 1.27
N ASP A 69 -1.59 -15.22 1.79
CA ASP A 69 -0.74 -15.76 2.85
C ASP A 69 -0.75 -14.85 4.09
N ILE A 70 -0.62 -15.45 5.29
CA ILE A 70 -0.55 -14.70 6.54
C ILE A 70 0.70 -13.83 6.62
N ASP A 71 1.83 -14.28 6.08
CA ASP A 71 3.08 -13.54 6.08
C ASP A 71 2.96 -12.27 5.22
N GLN A 72 2.18 -12.33 4.15
CA GLN A 72 1.88 -11.15 3.32
C GLN A 72 1.01 -10.15 4.06
N TYR A 73 0.05 -10.63 4.86
CA TYR A 73 -0.81 -9.78 5.68
C TYR A 73 0.00 -9.12 6.81
N GLU A 74 0.84 -9.89 7.50
CA GLU A 74 1.76 -9.39 8.52
C GLU A 74 2.76 -8.38 7.93
N PHE A 75 3.27 -8.65 6.73
CA PHE A 75 4.15 -7.72 6.01
C PHE A 75 3.50 -6.35 5.78
N ILE A 76 2.21 -6.30 5.46
CA ILE A 76 1.48 -5.03 5.28
C ILE A 76 1.50 -4.22 6.58
N HIS A 77 1.23 -4.87 7.72
CA HIS A 77 1.29 -4.20 9.03
C HIS A 77 2.71 -3.70 9.35
N LYS A 78 3.73 -4.54 9.14
CA LYS A 78 5.14 -4.18 9.38
C LYS A 78 5.56 -2.98 8.53
N ALA A 79 5.25 -3.01 7.24
CA ALA A 79 5.59 -1.93 6.32
C ALA A 79 4.82 -0.62 6.60
N ALA A 80 3.55 -0.71 7.02
CA ALA A 80 2.79 0.47 7.44
C ALA A 80 3.39 1.10 8.71
N LEU A 81 3.78 0.29 9.69
CA LEU A 81 4.44 0.76 10.91
C LEU A 81 5.81 1.40 10.62
N GLU A 82 6.62 0.79 9.76
CA GLU A 82 7.90 1.34 9.31
C GLU A 82 7.71 2.72 8.66
N PHE A 83 6.68 2.85 7.80
CA PHE A 83 6.35 4.12 7.18
C PHE A 83 5.97 5.18 8.21
N VAL A 84 5.11 4.86 9.19
CA VAL A 84 4.73 5.81 10.26
C VAL A 84 5.95 6.25 11.05
N ASN A 85 6.82 5.33 11.46
CA ASN A 85 8.03 5.66 12.23
C ASN A 85 8.97 6.57 11.44
N THR A 86 9.12 6.29 10.14
CA THR A 86 9.90 7.13 9.24
C THR A 86 9.27 8.51 9.10
N PHE A 87 7.97 8.58 8.83
CA PHE A 87 7.22 9.83 8.63
C PHE A 87 7.24 10.73 9.89
N ASN A 88 7.01 10.16 11.08
CA ASN A 88 7.07 10.87 12.34
C ASN A 88 8.46 11.44 12.63
N ASN A 89 9.52 10.72 12.26
CA ASN A 89 10.89 11.21 12.42
C ASN A 89 11.22 12.39 11.48
N TYR A 90 10.60 12.44 10.29
CA TYR A 90 10.77 13.56 9.35
C TYR A 90 9.90 14.79 9.72
N ASP A 91 8.81 14.60 10.45
CA ASP A 91 7.98 15.71 10.94
C ASP A 91 8.62 16.53 12.08
N ASN A 92 9.73 16.06 12.67
CA ASN A 92 10.52 16.78 13.68
C ASN A 92 11.45 17.88 13.09
N PHE A 93 11.46 18.06 11.77
CA PHE A 93 12.17 19.15 11.07
C PHE A 93 11.20 20.11 10.35
N LYS A 94 10.06 20.42 10.96
CA LYS A 94 9.23 21.55 10.52
C LYS A 94 9.82 22.85 11.07
N TYR A 95 10.47 23.63 10.20
CA TYR A 95 10.85 25.04 10.44
C TYR A 95 9.61 25.93 10.56
#